data_AF-A0A6V7KRS4-F1
#
_entry.id   AF-A0A6V7KRS4-F1
#
_cell.length_a   1.000
_cell.length_b   1.000
_cell.length_c   1.000
_cell.angle_alpha   90.00
_cell.angle_beta   90.00
_cell.angle_gamma   90.00
#
_symmetry.space_group_name_H-M   'P 1'
#
loop_
_entity.id
_entity.type
_entity.pdbx_description
1 polymer ?
#
loop_
_entity_poly.entity_id
_entity_poly.type
_entity_poly.pdbx_seq_one_letter_code
_entity_poly.pdbx_strand_id
1 'polypeptide(L)' 'RSEKKYPSVIWGQTCDPFDCVIKGSELPLYEIGDWMIWHNMGAYSVANSSCFNGYQPAHVYPIIRKTA' A
#
# COMPACT_ATOMS: atom_id res chain seq x y z
N ARG A 1 10.44 -6.80 -22.19
CA ARG A 1 9.65 -5.79 -22.95
C ARG A 1 9.25 -4.74 -21.93
N SER A 2 9.59 -3.46 -22.10
CA SER A 2 9.14 -2.43 -21.14
C SER A 2 7.63 -2.30 -21.27
N GLU A 3 6.88 -2.57 -20.21
CA GLU A 3 5.44 -2.32 -20.19
C GLU A 3 5.16 -0.82 -20.29
N LYS A 4 4.04 -0.48 -20.94
CA LYS A 4 3.59 0.91 -21.05
C LYS A 4 3.10 1.37 -19.67
N LYS A 5 3.52 2.58 -19.29
CA LYS A 5 3.17 3.22 -18.03
C LYS A 5 2.27 4.43 -18.24
N TYR A 6 1.56 4.80 -17.18
CA TYR A 6 0.60 5.89 -17.16
C TYR A 6 0.79 6.74 -15.90
N PRO A 7 0.65 8.07 -16.01
CA PRO A 7 0.55 8.94 -14.84
C PRO A 7 -0.63 8.52 -13.97
N SER A 8 -0.34 8.14 -12.73
CA SER A 8 -1.30 7.51 -11.83
C SER A 8 -1.24 8.09 -10.42
N VAL A 9 -2.38 8.03 -9.72
CA VAL A 9 -2.54 8.44 -8.31
C VAL A 9 -3.06 7.23 -7.54
N ILE A 10 -2.48 6.94 -6.37
CA ILE A 10 -2.95 5.86 -5.50
C ILE A 10 -3.70 6.48 -4.32
N TRP A 11 -4.95 6.08 -4.18
CA TRP A 11 -5.85 6.48 -3.09
C TRP A 11 -5.97 5.36 -2.08
N GLY A 12 -6.20 5.73 -0.82
CA GLY A 12 -6.63 4.78 0.19
C GLY A 12 -8.10 4.41 0.03
N GLN A 13 -8.57 3.59 0.95
CA GLN A 13 -9.91 2.99 0.91
C GLN A 13 -11.00 3.84 1.58
N THR A 14 -10.65 5.02 2.10
CA THR A 14 -11.62 5.92 2.72
C THR A 14 -12.23 6.86 1.68
N CYS A 15 -13.39 7.44 2.00
CA CYS A 15 -14.01 8.49 1.18
C CYS A 15 -13.45 9.89 1.51
N ASP A 16 -12.25 9.98 2.10
CA ASP A 16 -11.64 11.26 2.50
C ASP A 16 -10.78 11.83 1.35
N PRO A 17 -10.97 13.10 0.94
CA PRO A 17 -10.16 13.72 -0.11
C PRO A 17 -8.67 13.86 0.24
N PHE A 18 -8.28 13.68 1.50
CA PHE A 18 -6.90 13.66 1.95
C PHE A 18 -6.28 12.26 2.02
N ASP A 19 -7.05 11.19 1.80
CA ASP A 19 -6.56 9.80 1.78
C ASP A 19 -5.86 9.45 0.47
N CYS A 20 -4.82 10.21 0.14
CA CYS A 20 -3.99 10.05 -1.04
C CYS A 20 -2.62 9.51 -0.63
N VAL A 21 -2.36 8.24 -0.98
CA VAL A 21 -1.12 7.53 -0.63
C VAL A 21 0.03 7.95 -1.55
N ILE A 22 -0.22 8.07 -2.86
CA ILE A 22 0.76 8.53 -3.85
C ILE A 22 0.09 9.54 -4.78
N LYS A 23 0.58 10.78 -4.78
CA LYS A 23 0.03 11.89 -5.57
C LYS A 23 0.40 11.86 -7.06
N GLY A 24 1.39 11.07 -7.45
CA GLY A 24 1.82 10.96 -8.85
C GLY A 24 2.95 9.94 -9.02
N SER A 25 2.73 8.93 -9.85
CA SER A 25 3.73 7.93 -10.23
C SER A 25 3.41 7.34 -11.61
N GLU A 26 4.45 6.90 -12.31
CA GLU A 26 4.32 6.16 -13.58
C GLU A 26 4.15 4.67 -13.29
N LEU A 27 2.92 4.17 -13.45
CA LEU A 27 2.56 2.78 -13.15
C LEU A 27 2.08 2.05 -14.42
N PRO A 28 2.31 0.73 -14.53
CA PRO A 28 1.62 -0.07 -15.54
C PRO A 28 0.11 -0.09 -15.27
N LEU A 29 -0.67 -0.58 -16.24
CA LEU A 29 -2.09 -0.81 -16.02
C LEU A 29 -2.27 -1.96 -15.01
N TYR A 30 -3.09 -1.73 -13.99
CA TYR A 30 -3.50 -2.74 -13.02
C TYR A 30 -4.99 -3.00 -13.14
N GLU A 31 -5.40 -4.20 -12.74
CA GLU A 31 -6.80 -4.63 -12.65
C GLU A 31 -7.21 -4.82 -11.19
N ILE A 32 -8.52 -4.85 -10.93
CA ILE A 32 -9.04 -5.17 -9.59
C ILE A 32 -8.59 -6.58 -9.21
N GLY A 33 -7.91 -6.69 -8.07
CA GLY A 33 -7.36 -7.94 -7.55
C GLY A 33 -5.85 -8.06 -7.70
N ASP A 34 -5.19 -7.16 -8.43
CA ASP A 34 -3.74 -7.10 -8.48
C ASP A 34 -3.14 -6.66 -7.14
N TRP A 35 -1.93 -7.14 -6.87
CA TRP A 35 -1.22 -6.88 -5.62
C TRP A 35 -0.11 -5.85 -5.78
N MET A 36 0.04 -5.06 -4.73
CA MET A 36 0.99 -3.96 -4.61
C MET A 36 1.84 -4.17 -3.35
N ILE A 37 3.18 -4.11 -3.47
CA ILE A 37 4.10 -4.45 -2.37
C ILE A 37 4.98 -3.27 -1.99
N TRP A 38 4.73 -2.66 -0.83
CA TRP A 38 5.55 -1.54 -0.32
C TRP A 38 6.65 -2.06 0.58
N HIS A 39 7.89 -1.68 0.25
CA HIS A 39 9.05 -1.95 1.11
C HIS A 39 9.17 -0.91 2.22
N ASN A 40 9.97 -1.22 3.24
CA ASN A 40 10.31 -0.31 4.35
C ASN A 40 9.12 0.16 5.21
N MET A 41 8.03 -0.62 5.26
CA MET A 41 6.84 -0.32 6.08
C MET A 41 6.99 -0.67 7.57
N GLY A 42 8.22 -0.72 8.10
CA GLY A 42 8.48 -1.21 9.47
C GLY A 42 8.37 -0.16 10.58
N ALA A 43 8.58 1.13 10.27
CA ALA A 43 8.53 2.21 11.25
C ALA A 43 7.35 3.14 10.97
N TYR A 44 6.66 3.59 12.03
CA TYR A 44 5.58 4.59 12.00
C TYR A 44 4.40 4.29 11.06
N SER A 45 4.24 3.04 10.62
CA SER A 45 3.11 2.59 9.80
C SER A 45 1.95 2.14 10.70
N VAL A 46 1.97 0.87 11.14
CA VAL A 46 0.95 0.29 12.03
C VAL A 46 0.87 1.07 13.35
N ALA A 47 1.98 1.59 13.85
CA ALA A 47 2.02 2.40 15.08
C ALA A 47 1.17 3.69 15.01
N ASN A 48 0.97 4.26 13.81
CA ASN A 48 0.15 5.44 13.58
C ASN A 48 -1.18 5.12 12.88
N SER A 49 -1.53 3.84 12.74
CA SER A 49 -2.79 3.44 12.13
C SER A 49 -3.99 3.78 13.03
N SER A 50 -5.16 3.97 12.41
CA SER A 50 -6.41 4.22 13.12
C SER A 50 -7.53 3.40 12.49
N CYS A 51 -8.63 3.25 13.23
CA CYS A 51 -9.83 2.57 12.74
C CYS A 51 -10.85 3.53 12.09
N PHE A 52 -10.37 4.59 11.43
CA PHE A 52 -11.24 5.53 10.71
C PHE A 52 -12.06 4.78 9.63
N ASN A 53 -13.35 5.08 9.53
CA ASN A 53 -14.33 4.30 8.72
C ASN A 53 -14.41 2.79 9.06
N GLY A 54 -13.94 2.36 10.23
CA GLY A 54 -14.03 0.98 10.70
C GLY A 54 -12.98 0.02 10.12
N TYR A 55 -12.05 0.52 9.31
CA TYR A 55 -10.99 -0.29 8.72
C TYR A 55 -9.92 -0.65 9.75
N GLN A 56 -9.66 -1.94 9.94
CA GLN A 56 -8.69 -2.41 10.92
C GLN A 56 -7.25 -2.26 10.43
N PRO A 57 -6.27 -2.11 11.34
CA PRO A 57 -4.85 -2.13 10.99
C PRO A 57 -4.45 -3.42 10.25
N ALA A 58 -3.42 -3.33 9.41
CA ALA A 58 -2.89 -4.47 8.66
C ALA A 58 -2.36 -5.56 9.61
N HIS A 59 -2.62 -6.82 9.27
CA HIS A 59 -2.05 -7.97 9.99
C HIS A 59 -0.52 -8.03 9.81
N VAL A 60 0.19 -8.24 10.91
CA VAL A 60 1.65 -8.39 10.91
C VAL A 60 2.01 -9.86 11.11
N TYR A 61 2.65 -10.45 10.10
CA TYR A 61 3.13 -11.84 10.13
C TYR A 61 4.65 -11.84 10.36
N PRO A 62 5.15 -12.04 11.59
CA PRO A 62 6.59 -12.12 11.84
C PRO A 62 7.15 -13.42 11.26
N ILE A 63 8.23 -13.32 10.49
CA ILE A 63 8.95 -14.45 9.90
C ILE A 63 10.38 -14.41 10.40
N ILE A 64 10.86 -15.53 10.95
CA ILE A 64 12.25 -15.70 11.36
C ILE A 64 12.83 -16.84 10.53
N ARG A 65 13.88 -16.55 9.76
CA ARG A 65 14.63 -17.59 9.05
C ARG A 65 15.45 -18.37 10.07
N LYS A 66 15.20 -19.68 10.20
CA LYS A 66 16.15 -20.58 10.86
C LYS A 66 17.37 -20.71 9.96
N THR A 67 18.52 -20.20 10.39
CA THR A 67 19.80 -20.59 9.80
C THR A 67 20.10 -22.03 10.23
N ALA A 68 20.59 -22.84 9.29
CA ALA A 68 21.29 -24.07 9.62
C ALA A 68 22.62 -23.75 10.31
#